data_AF-A0A0H3KLX9-F1
#
_entry.id   AF-A0A0H3KLX9-F1
#
_cell.length_a   1.000
_cell.length_b   1.000
_cell.length_c   1.000
_cell.angle_alpha   90.00
_cell.angle_beta   90.00
_cell.angle_gamma   90.00
#
_symmetry.space_group_name_H-M   'P 1'
#
loop_
_entity.id
_entity.type
_entity.pdbx_description
1 polymer ?
#
loop_
_entity_poly.entity_id
_entity_poly.type
_entity_poly.pdbx_seq_one_letter_code
_entity_poly.pdbx_strand_id
1 'polypeptide(L)'
;MHKIRRARTLGHAILDRSFCSTIAFKMAATQRIDEASFHEIQRAFYASERVFPDLVVVIMSPPHVPSIGLEKRGGAGLCTRAFPDAWRHGLRHVARVLELSGVSVRYVPNSKTPFYMSILRE
;
A
#
# COMPACT_ATOMS: atom_id res chain seq x y z
N MET A 1 8.93 7.13 6.87
CA MET A 1 9.70 8.40 6.83
C MET A 1 11.18 8.20 6.57
N HIS A 2 11.92 7.44 7.39
CA HIS A 2 13.38 7.29 7.22
C HIS A 2 13.80 6.72 5.85
N LYS A 3 13.07 5.73 5.30
CA LYS A 3 13.33 5.15 3.97
C LYS A 3 13.19 6.17 2.82
N ILE A 4 12.18 7.05 2.87
CA ILE A 4 11.94 8.08 1.84
C ILE A 4 13.05 9.13 1.87
N ARG A 5 13.46 9.56 3.07
CA ARG A 5 14.58 10.49 3.23
C ARG A 5 15.91 9.91 2.74
N ARG A 6 16.15 8.61 2.95
CA ARG A 6 17.32 7.91 2.38
C ARG A 6 17.23 7.76 0.86
N ALA A 7 16.04 7.55 0.29
CA ALA A 7 15.87 7.45 -1.16
C ALA A 7 16.29 8.72 -1.91
N ARG A 8 16.13 9.89 -1.28
CA ARG A 8 16.53 11.20 -1.86
C ARG A 8 18.00 11.26 -2.28
N THR A 9 18.88 10.54 -1.60
CA THR A 9 20.32 10.63 -1.85
C THR A 9 20.84 9.55 -2.80
N LEU A 10 19.99 8.60 -3.24
CA LEU A 10 20.42 7.41 -3.98
C LEU A 10 20.20 7.52 -5.50
N GLY A 11 19.55 8.57 -6.00
CA GLY A 11 19.21 8.75 -7.41
C GLY A 11 18.07 7.83 -7.86
N HIS A 12 18.22 6.52 -7.69
CA HIS A 12 17.18 5.52 -7.91
C HIS A 12 16.96 4.67 -6.66
N ALA A 13 15.70 4.45 -6.29
CA ALA A 13 15.37 3.65 -5.11
C ALA A 13 14.06 2.88 -5.31
N ILE A 14 14.04 1.64 -4.81
CA ILE A 14 12.82 0.84 -4.69
C ILE A 14 12.41 0.84 -3.21
N LEU A 15 11.17 1.25 -2.95
CA LEU A 15 10.63 1.30 -1.61
C LEU A 15 9.64 0.14 -1.39
N ASP A 16 10.03 -0.84 -0.59
CA ASP A 16 9.08 -1.80 -0.03
C ASP A 16 8.16 -1.07 0.96
N ARG A 17 6.91 -0.91 0.51
CA ARG A 17 5.84 -0.07 1.07
C ARG A 17 6.17 1.43 1.01
N SER A 18 5.20 2.21 0.54
CA SER A 18 5.28 3.67 0.44
C SER A 18 4.40 4.36 1.48
N PHE A 19 4.49 5.69 1.56
CA PHE A 19 3.59 6.52 2.37
C PHE A 19 2.10 6.17 2.14
N CYS A 20 1.76 5.96 0.87
CA CYS A 20 0.45 5.52 0.41
C CYS A 20 -0.08 4.26 1.11
N SER A 21 0.79 3.27 1.36
CA SER A 21 0.37 2.03 2.07
C SER A 21 0.00 2.29 3.53
N THR A 22 0.68 3.23 4.20
CA THR A 22 0.36 3.66 5.56
C THR A 22 -0.98 4.37 5.62
N ILE A 23 -1.28 5.23 4.63
CA ILE A 23 -2.58 5.90 4.58
C ILE A 23 -3.70 4.90 4.28
N ALA A 24 -3.52 3.98 3.32
CA ALA A 24 -4.49 2.91 3.07
C ALA A 24 -4.79 2.10 4.33
N PHE A 25 -3.76 1.81 5.15
CA PHE A 25 -3.94 1.15 6.45
C PHE A 25 -4.76 2.02 7.42
N LYS A 26 -4.44 3.31 7.53
CA LYS A 26 -5.20 4.24 8.40
C LYS A 26 -6.66 4.40 7.95
N MET A 27 -6.92 4.48 6.64
CA MET A 27 -8.26 4.49 6.08
C MET A 27 -9.04 3.24 6.51
N ALA A 28 -8.42 2.07 6.42
CA ALA A 28 -9.04 0.82 6.82
C ALA A 28 -9.26 0.69 8.34
N ALA A 29 -8.30 1.17 9.14
CA ALA A 29 -8.34 1.06 10.60
C ALA A 29 -9.32 2.05 11.24
N THR A 30 -9.49 3.23 10.64
CA THR A 30 -10.23 4.34 11.28
C THR A 30 -11.47 4.79 10.51
N GLN A 31 -11.55 4.52 9.20
CA GLN A 31 -12.57 5.05 8.28
C GLN A 31 -12.71 6.58 8.27
N ARG A 32 -11.70 7.32 8.77
CA ARG A 32 -11.75 8.79 8.94
C ARG A 32 -11.09 9.60 7.83
N ILE A 33 -10.45 8.94 6.87
CA ILE A 33 -9.75 9.62 5.77
C ILE A 33 -10.52 9.30 4.49
N ASP A 34 -11.14 10.34 3.91
CA ASP A 34 -11.77 10.26 2.59
C ASP A 34 -10.77 10.50 1.46
N GLU A 35 -11.23 10.37 0.21
CA GLU A 35 -10.38 10.48 -0.98
C GLU A 35 -9.80 11.89 -1.17
N ALA A 36 -10.61 12.92 -0.94
CA ALA A 36 -10.20 14.32 -1.10
C ALA A 36 -9.10 14.67 -0.08
N SER A 37 -9.34 14.34 1.20
CA SER A 37 -8.37 14.51 2.27
C SER A 37 -7.08 13.74 1.98
N PHE A 38 -7.17 12.52 1.43
CA PHE A 38 -5.98 11.77 1.05
C PHE A 38 -5.19 12.47 -0.07
N HIS A 39 -5.85 12.95 -1.10
CA HIS A 39 -5.19 13.62 -2.22
C HIS A 39 -4.45 14.89 -1.75
N GLU A 40 -5.02 15.68 -0.85
CA GLU A 40 -4.33 16.83 -0.24
C GLU A 40 -3.09 16.41 0.58
N ILE A 41 -3.26 15.41 1.46
CA ILE A 41 -2.17 14.85 2.28
C ILE A 41 -1.04 14.31 1.39
N GLN A 42 -1.39 13.60 0.31
CA GLN A 42 -0.43 13.01 -0.63
C GLN A 42 0.38 14.09 -1.35
N ARG A 43 -0.28 15.13 -1.88
CA ARG A 43 0.39 16.24 -2.55
C ARG A 43 1.32 16.99 -1.61
N ALA A 44 0.85 17.34 -0.42
CA ALA A 44 1.65 18.01 0.60
C ALA A 44 2.87 17.18 1.00
N PHE A 45 2.68 15.87 1.20
CA PHE A 45 3.74 14.95 1.57
C PHE A 45 4.85 14.88 0.52
N TYR A 46 4.52 14.56 -0.73
CA TYR A 46 5.54 14.39 -1.78
C TYR A 46 6.19 15.71 -2.20
N ALA A 47 5.45 16.84 -2.15
CA ALA A 47 6.03 18.17 -2.32
C ALA A 47 7.08 18.49 -1.24
N SER A 48 6.76 18.22 0.03
CA SER A 48 7.66 18.50 1.15
C SER A 48 8.93 17.64 1.13
N GLU A 49 8.80 16.36 0.76
CA GLU A 49 9.94 15.44 0.72
C GLU A 49 10.78 15.59 -0.55
N ARG A 50 10.28 16.32 -1.57
CA ARG A 50 10.88 16.44 -2.92
C ARG A 50 11.21 15.07 -3.51
N VAL A 51 10.33 14.11 -3.27
CA VAL A 51 10.39 12.75 -3.83
C VAL A 51 9.04 12.52 -4.49
N PHE A 52 9.03 12.17 -5.77
CA PHE A 52 7.83 11.73 -6.46
C PHE A 52 8.08 10.33 -7.02
N PRO A 53 7.16 9.37 -6.83
CA PRO A 53 7.31 8.05 -7.41
C PRO A 53 7.08 8.10 -8.93
N ASP A 54 8.00 7.54 -9.71
CA ASP A 54 7.82 7.35 -11.16
C ASP A 54 6.85 6.19 -11.46
N LEU A 55 6.90 5.16 -10.61
CA LEU A 55 6.11 3.94 -10.73
C LEU A 55 5.68 3.44 -9.34
N VAL A 56 4.42 3.03 -9.24
CA VAL A 56 3.91 2.28 -8.10
C VAL A 56 3.41 0.93 -8.56
N VAL A 57 3.91 -0.13 -7.91
CA VAL A 57 3.44 -1.50 -8.13
C VAL A 57 2.55 -1.90 -6.97
N VAL A 58 1.29 -2.19 -7.26
CA VAL A 58 0.31 -2.64 -6.29
C VAL A 58 0.11 -4.14 -6.44
N ILE A 59 0.58 -4.91 -5.46
CA ILE A 59 0.39 -6.36 -5.42
C ILE A 59 -0.97 -6.66 -4.78
N MET A 60 -1.92 -7.12 -5.59
CA MET A 60 -3.30 -7.34 -5.18
C MET A 60 -3.56 -8.80 -4.85
N SER A 61 -3.98 -9.07 -3.62
CA SER A 61 -4.37 -10.41 -3.18
C SER A 61 -5.90 -10.53 -3.03
N PRO A 62 -6.47 -11.74 -3.20
CA PRO A 62 -7.79 -12.04 -2.64
C PRO A 62 -7.79 -11.85 -1.11
N PRO A 63 -8.91 -11.47 -0.48
CA PRO A 63 -8.97 -11.12 0.94
C PRO A 63 -8.57 -12.25 1.91
N HIS A 64 -8.74 -13.51 1.50
CA HIS A 64 -8.37 -14.67 2.32
C HIS A 64 -6.86 -14.86 2.48
N VAL A 65 -6.04 -14.38 1.52
CA VAL A 65 -4.58 -14.58 1.55
C VAL A 65 -3.89 -13.71 2.62
N PRO A 66 -4.20 -12.41 2.75
CA PRO A 66 -3.73 -11.62 3.89
C PRO A 66 -4.10 -12.22 5.24
N SER A 67 -5.29 -12.81 5.39
CA SER A 67 -5.74 -13.46 6.63
C SER A 67 -4.84 -14.63 7.01
N ILE A 68 -4.54 -15.53 6.06
CA ILE A 68 -3.58 -16.64 6.27
C ILE A 68 -2.21 -16.09 6.69
N GLY A 69 -1.73 -15.05 6.00
CA GLY A 69 -0.44 -14.43 6.33
C GLY A 69 -0.43 -13.71 7.68
N LEU A 70 -1.56 -13.17 8.15
CA LEU A 70 -1.68 -12.55 9.47
C LEU A 70 -1.71 -13.62 10.55
N GLU A 71 -2.45 -14.70 10.34
CA GLU A 71 -2.52 -15.86 11.24
C GLU A 71 -1.16 -16.53 11.41
N LYS A 72 -0.46 -16.86 10.31
CA LYS A 72 0.88 -17.49 10.33
C LYS A 72 1.93 -16.64 11.05
N ARG A 73 1.76 -15.31 11.12
CA ARG A 73 2.70 -14.38 11.77
C ARG A 73 2.30 -13.99 13.20
N GLY A 74 1.32 -14.66 13.80
CA GLY A 74 0.84 -14.35 15.15
C GLY A 74 0.08 -13.02 15.24
N GLY A 75 -0.36 -12.47 14.11
CA GLY A 75 -1.19 -11.27 14.04
C GLY A 75 -2.70 -11.56 14.09
N ALA A 76 -3.08 -12.79 14.43
CA ALA A 76 -4.47 -13.18 14.63
C ALA A 76 -5.09 -12.28 15.73
N GLY A 77 -6.10 -11.50 15.37
CA GLY A 77 -6.77 -10.55 16.28
C GLY A 77 -6.30 -9.09 16.22
N LEU A 78 -5.22 -8.77 15.49
CA LEU A 78 -4.80 -7.38 15.28
C LEU A 78 -5.80 -6.58 14.41
N CYS A 79 -6.63 -7.27 13.64
CA CYS A 79 -7.54 -6.69 12.67
C CYS A 79 -8.82 -7.54 12.60
N THR A 80 -9.98 -6.90 12.45
CA THR A 80 -11.27 -7.59 12.30
C THR A 80 -11.33 -8.34 10.97
N ARG A 81 -12.27 -9.29 10.81
CA ARG A 81 -12.51 -9.96 9.51
C ARG A 81 -12.83 -8.99 8.37
N ALA A 82 -13.39 -7.83 8.67
CA ALA A 82 -13.70 -6.79 7.68
C ALA A 82 -12.49 -5.93 7.29
N PHE A 83 -11.41 -5.95 8.08
CA PHE A 83 -10.25 -5.09 7.86
C PHE A 83 -9.50 -5.41 6.56
N PRO A 84 -9.22 -6.68 6.18
CA PRO A 84 -8.56 -6.96 4.91
C PRO A 84 -9.29 -6.39 3.69
N ASP A 85 -10.62 -6.43 3.70
CA ASP A 85 -11.44 -5.84 2.65
C ASP A 85 -11.38 -4.31 2.65
N ALA A 86 -11.51 -3.68 3.83
CA ALA A 86 -11.36 -2.24 3.98
C ALA A 86 -9.96 -1.77 3.55
N TRP A 87 -8.92 -2.53 3.88
CA TRP A 87 -7.54 -2.23 3.49
C TRP A 87 -7.29 -2.41 2.00
N ARG A 88 -7.85 -3.46 1.40
CA ARG A 88 -7.84 -3.63 -0.06
C ARG A 88 -8.54 -2.48 -0.76
N HIS A 89 -9.66 -2.00 -0.22
CA HIS A 89 -10.37 -0.84 -0.74
C HIS A 89 -9.54 0.44 -0.61
N GLY A 90 -8.95 0.69 0.56
CA GLY A 90 -8.03 1.81 0.79
C GLY A 90 -6.83 1.80 -0.16
N LEU A 91 -6.24 0.63 -0.44
CA LEU A 91 -5.14 0.48 -1.39
C LEU A 91 -5.55 0.86 -2.81
N ARG A 92 -6.75 0.48 -3.24
CA ARG A 92 -7.29 0.86 -4.56
C ARG A 92 -7.53 2.37 -4.66
N HIS A 93 -8.11 2.98 -3.63
CA HIS A 93 -8.34 4.42 -3.59
C HIS A 93 -7.04 5.21 -3.65
N VAL A 94 -6.09 4.81 -2.82
CA VAL A 94 -4.79 5.46 -2.79
C VAL A 94 -4.06 5.31 -4.12
N ALA A 95 -4.16 4.15 -4.77
CA ALA A 95 -3.61 3.93 -6.10
C ALA A 95 -4.28 4.83 -7.15
N ARG A 96 -5.62 4.96 -7.11
CA ARG A 96 -6.37 5.82 -8.02
C ARG A 96 -5.96 7.29 -7.94
N VAL A 97 -5.78 7.81 -6.73
CA VAL A 97 -5.33 9.18 -6.49
C VAL A 97 -3.93 9.43 -7.06
N LEU A 98 -3.04 8.44 -7.02
CA LEU A 98 -1.71 8.52 -7.65
C LEU A 98 -1.81 8.56 -9.18
N GLU A 99 -2.65 7.72 -9.78
CA GLU A 99 -2.91 7.74 -11.23
C GLU A 99 -3.42 9.11 -11.68
N LEU A 100 -4.39 9.69 -10.95
CA LEU A 100 -4.93 11.02 -11.22
C LEU A 100 -3.89 12.13 -11.07
N SER A 101 -2.85 11.88 -10.27
CA SER A 101 -1.70 12.77 -10.13
C SER A 101 -0.59 12.53 -11.17
N GLY A 102 -0.85 11.68 -12.17
CA GLY A 102 0.07 11.38 -13.27
C GLY A 102 1.12 10.31 -12.97
N VAL A 103 1.05 9.65 -11.81
CA VAL A 103 1.97 8.55 -11.46
C VAL A 103 1.56 7.28 -12.17
N SER A 104 2.51 6.56 -12.78
CA SER A 104 2.22 5.26 -13.36
C SER A 104 1.94 4.23 -12.26
N VAL A 105 0.77 3.57 -12.32
CA VAL A 105 0.40 2.50 -11.39
C VAL A 105 0.25 1.19 -12.14
N ARG A 106 0.90 0.13 -11.64
CA ARG A 106 0.77 -1.24 -12.16
C ARG A 106 0.17 -2.14 -11.10
N TYR A 107 -0.93 -2.80 -11.45
CA TYR A 107 -1.55 -3.82 -10.61
C TYR A 107 -1.02 -5.19 -10.96
N VAL A 108 -0.46 -5.88 -9.98
CA VAL A 108 0.06 -7.24 -10.15
C VAL A 108 -0.76 -8.18 -9.26
N PRO A 109 -1.42 -9.21 -9.80
CA PRO A 109 -2.10 -10.18 -8.95
C PRO A 109 -1.08 -10.95 -8.13
N ASN A 110 -1.37 -11.14 -6.84
CA ASN A 110 -0.46 -11.83 -5.92
C ASN A 110 -0.16 -13.25 -6.39
N SER A 111 -1.09 -13.90 -7.11
CA SER A 111 -0.89 -15.21 -7.72
C SER A 111 0.28 -15.32 -8.70
N LYS A 112 0.77 -14.18 -9.20
CA LYS A 112 1.95 -14.11 -10.06
C LYS A 112 3.24 -13.78 -9.30
N THR A 113 3.21 -13.72 -7.97
CA THR A 113 4.40 -13.44 -7.17
C THR A 113 4.99 -14.73 -6.58
N PRO A 114 6.32 -14.81 -6.41
CA PRO A 114 6.97 -15.94 -5.75
C PRO A 114 6.43 -16.22 -4.34
N PHE A 115 5.97 -15.17 -3.63
CA PHE A 115 5.45 -15.28 -2.26
C PHE A 115 4.09 -16.01 -2.19
N TYR A 116 3.20 -15.82 -3.17
CA TYR A 116 1.95 -16.59 -3.22
C TYR A 116 2.21 -18.06 -3.52
N MET A 117 3.16 -18.34 -4.41
CA MET A 117 3.55 -19.70 -4.75
C MET A 117 4.19 -20.43 -3.56
N SER A 118 4.86 -19.74 -2.64
CA SER A 118 5.39 -20.35 -1.41
C SER A 118 4.29 -20.61 -0.37
N ILE A 119 3.26 -19.75 -0.27
CA ILE A 119 2.13 -19.97 0.65
C ILE A 119 1.28 -21.18 0.23
N LEU A 120 1.11 -21.43 -1.07
CA LEU A 120 0.34 -22.57 -1.58
C LEU A 120 1.05 -23.92 -1.46
N ARG A 121 2.37 -23.92 -1.22
CA ARG A 121 3.19 -25.14 -1.12
C ARG A 121 3.32 -25.67 0.31
N GLU A 122 2.85 -24.90 1.30
CA GLU A 122 2.74 -25.29 2.72
C GLU A 122 1.29 -25.64 3.06
#